data_AF-A0AAD7M3G0-F1
#
_entry.id   AF-A0AAD7M3G0-F1
#
_cell.length_a   1.000
_cell.length_b   1.000
_cell.length_c   1.000
_cell.angle_alpha   90.00
_cell.angle_beta   90.00
_cell.angle_gamma   90.00
#
_symmetry.space_group_name_H-M   'P 1'
#
loop_
_entity.id
_entity.type
_entity.pdbx_description
1 polymer ?
#
loop_
_entity_poly.entity_id
_entity_poly.type
_entity_poly.pdbx_seq_one_letter_code
_entity_poly.pdbx_strand_id
1 'polypeptide(L)'
;MQTPRVLYQFPMNPEAELIQVSWVEVTGKVPVKAGKKYEISFDVALKSDAFGWNGSQVLVMAKIGKGGKYSHKSAALDAPTRTPNQKFQVPVPKLEISVPENTENPELYFGLYDVWNWKWKGGLVIYNAVVKEI
;
A
#
# COMPACT_ATOMS: atom_id res chain seq x y z
N MET A 1 -31.98 9.18 -31.94
CA MET A 1 -31.09 9.65 -30.86
C MET A 1 -30.35 8.43 -30.33
N GLN A 2 -29.03 8.38 -30.48
CA GLN A 2 -28.22 7.21 -30.16
C GLN A 2 -27.70 7.37 -28.74
N THR A 3 -28.13 6.50 -27.83
CA THR A 3 -27.65 6.49 -26.44
C THR A 3 -26.15 6.22 -26.44
N PRO A 4 -25.32 7.00 -25.74
CA PRO A 4 -23.88 6.76 -25.72
C PRO A 4 -23.62 5.40 -25.06
N ARG A 5 -22.85 4.56 -25.78
CA ARG A 5 -22.37 3.27 -25.26
C ARG A 5 -21.29 3.58 -24.23
N VAL A 6 -21.64 3.51 -22.95
CA VAL A 6 -20.68 3.59 -21.85
C VAL A 6 -19.78 2.37 -21.94
N LEU A 7 -18.55 2.57 -22.42
CA LEU A 7 -17.63 1.45 -22.66
C LEU A 7 -17.07 0.88 -21.35
N TYR A 8 -16.86 1.71 -20.32
CA TYR A 8 -16.51 1.26 -18.96
C TYR A 8 -16.91 2.33 -17.93
N GLN A 9 -17.64 1.93 -16.88
CA GLN A 9 -17.82 2.71 -15.65
C GLN A 9 -16.77 2.18 -14.65
N PHE A 10 -15.80 3.00 -14.26
CA PHE A 10 -15.00 2.67 -13.09
C PHE A 10 -15.94 2.66 -11.87
N PRO A 11 -16.02 1.58 -11.08
CA PRO A 11 -16.76 1.62 -9.83
C PRO A 11 -16.20 2.76 -8.99
N MET A 12 -17.09 3.43 -8.24
CA MET A 12 -16.81 4.68 -7.53
C MET A 12 -15.67 4.59 -6.48
N ASN A 13 -15.11 3.39 -6.27
CA ASN A 13 -13.83 3.11 -5.63
C ASN A 13 -13.20 1.88 -6.32
N PRO A 14 -12.31 2.02 -7.31
CA PRO A 14 -11.66 0.86 -7.89
C PRO A 14 -10.58 0.39 -6.93
N GLU A 15 -10.91 -0.62 -6.12
CA GLU A 15 -9.90 -1.46 -5.49
C GLU A 15 -8.97 -2.05 -6.55
N ALA A 16 -7.69 -2.19 -6.19
CA ALA A 16 -6.68 -2.74 -7.08
C ALA A 16 -6.40 -4.20 -6.69
N GLU A 17 -6.63 -5.12 -7.62
CA GLU A 17 -6.34 -6.52 -7.43
C GLU A 17 -5.10 -6.96 -8.22
N LEU A 18 -4.21 -7.70 -7.57
CA LEU A 18 -3.12 -8.41 -8.21
C LEU A 18 -3.66 -9.77 -8.69
N ILE A 19 -3.86 -9.93 -10.00
CA ILE A 19 -4.40 -11.18 -10.56
C ILE A 19 -3.32 -12.27 -10.58
N GLN A 20 -2.22 -12.02 -11.28
CA GLN A 20 -1.09 -12.94 -11.37
C GLN A 20 0.19 -12.14 -11.66
N VAL A 21 1.01 -11.92 -10.63
CA VAL A 21 2.19 -11.08 -10.70
C VAL A 21 3.41 -11.74 -10.05
N SER A 22 4.60 -11.41 -10.54
CA SER A 22 5.88 -11.79 -9.94
C SER A 22 6.50 -10.67 -9.09
N TRP A 23 5.97 -9.45 -9.21
CA TRP A 23 6.31 -8.28 -8.39
C TRP A 23 5.08 -7.41 -8.11
N VAL A 24 5.16 -6.55 -7.11
CA VAL A 24 4.27 -5.39 -6.98
C VAL A 24 5.02 -4.19 -6.43
N GLU A 25 4.69 -3.02 -7.00
CA GLU A 25 5.08 -1.71 -6.50
C GLU A 25 3.86 -0.78 -6.57
N VAL A 26 3.45 -0.28 -5.41
CA VAL A 26 2.45 0.78 -5.28
C VAL A 26 3.16 1.99 -4.72
N THR A 27 3.04 3.13 -5.38
CA THR A 27 3.66 4.38 -4.94
C THR A 27 2.66 5.50 -4.84
N GLY A 28 2.88 6.37 -3.86
CA GLY A 28 2.09 7.57 -3.64
C GLY A 28 2.95 8.68 -3.08
N LYS A 29 2.46 9.91 -3.23
CA LYS A 29 3.03 11.06 -2.55
C LYS A 29 1.94 12.02 -2.11
N VAL A 30 2.16 12.70 -0.99
CA VAL A 30 1.21 13.67 -0.45
C VAL A 30 1.96 14.81 0.25
N PRO A 31 1.48 16.07 0.14
CA PRO A 31 1.99 17.16 0.96
C PRO A 31 1.73 16.89 2.45
N VAL A 32 2.71 17.22 3.29
CA VAL A 32 2.63 17.08 4.75
C VAL A 32 3.10 18.36 5.43
N LYS A 33 3.02 18.41 6.77
CA LYS A 33 3.46 19.57 7.56
C LYS A 33 4.81 19.30 8.19
N ALA A 34 5.68 20.31 8.18
CA ALA A 34 6.94 20.28 8.90
C ALA A 34 6.69 20.16 10.43
N GLY A 35 7.58 19.47 11.14
CA GLY A 35 7.48 19.24 12.59
C GLY A 35 6.39 18.26 13.01
N LYS A 36 5.67 17.64 12.06
CA LYS A 36 4.62 16.65 12.34
C LYS A 36 5.12 15.23 12.12
N LYS A 37 4.38 14.27 12.67
CA LYS A 37 4.61 12.84 12.52
C LYS A 37 3.40 12.20 11.84
N TYR A 38 3.66 11.19 11.02
CA TYR A 38 2.64 10.50 10.26
C TYR A 38 2.78 9.00 10.38
N GLU A 39 1.65 8.30 10.46
CA GLU A 39 1.54 6.86 10.27
C GLU A 39 1.14 6.54 8.83
N ILE A 40 1.78 5.51 8.27
CA ILE A 40 1.53 4.97 6.94
C ILE A 40 1.11 3.51 7.06
N SER A 41 0.02 3.17 6.39
CA SER A 41 -0.50 1.80 6.27
C SER A 41 -1.32 1.62 5.00
N PHE A 42 -1.61 0.38 4.64
CA PHE A 42 -2.48 -0.01 3.54
C PHE A 42 -3.61 -0.89 4.04
N ASP A 43 -4.83 -0.59 3.60
CA ASP A 43 -5.99 -1.45 3.80
C ASP A 43 -6.04 -2.47 2.67
N VAL A 44 -5.87 -3.75 3.02
CA VAL A 44 -5.79 -4.83 2.02
C VAL A 44 -6.62 -6.04 2.46
N ALA A 45 -6.88 -6.95 1.53
CA ALA A 45 -7.41 -8.29 1.81
C ALA A 45 -6.77 -9.32 0.89
N LEU A 46 -6.72 -10.57 1.33
CA LEU A 46 -6.45 -11.70 0.44
C LEU A 46 -7.76 -12.38 0.08
N LYS A 47 -8.01 -12.61 -1.21
CA LYS A 47 -9.15 -13.42 -1.65
C LYS A 47 -9.02 -14.87 -1.20
N SER A 48 -10.14 -15.58 -1.22
CA SER A 48 -10.18 -17.03 -0.90
C SER A 48 -9.33 -17.90 -1.82
N ASP A 49 -9.09 -17.45 -3.04
CA ASP A 49 -8.25 -18.09 -4.05
C ASP A 49 -6.85 -17.43 -4.17
N ALA A 50 -6.47 -16.58 -3.22
CA ALA A 50 -5.14 -15.97 -3.20
C ALA A 50 -4.04 -17.02 -3.06
N PHE A 51 -2.93 -16.82 -3.76
CA PHE A 51 -1.82 -17.78 -3.81
C PHE A 51 -0.45 -17.09 -3.81
N GLY A 52 0.61 -17.85 -3.50
CA GLY A 52 2.01 -17.38 -3.58
C GLY A 52 2.47 -16.44 -2.46
N TRP A 53 1.57 -16.03 -1.58
CA TRP A 53 1.86 -15.16 -0.43
C TRP A 53 2.51 -15.89 0.74
N ASN A 54 2.49 -17.23 0.77
CA ASN A 54 3.06 -17.98 1.87
C ASN A 54 4.58 -17.83 1.98
N GLY A 55 5.02 -17.37 3.16
CA GLY A 55 6.42 -17.04 3.44
C GLY A 55 6.92 -15.85 2.62
N SER A 56 6.01 -15.05 2.05
CA SER A 56 6.32 -13.81 1.34
C SER A 56 5.94 -12.62 2.25
N GLN A 57 6.68 -11.52 2.14
CA GLN A 57 6.42 -10.30 2.89
C GLN A 57 6.28 -9.13 1.93
N VAL A 58 5.39 -8.20 2.26
CA VAL A 58 5.37 -6.88 1.64
C VAL A 58 6.14 -5.90 2.53
N LEU A 59 6.80 -4.94 1.90
CA LEU A 59 7.49 -3.83 2.53
C LEU A 59 6.64 -2.57 2.35
N VAL A 60 6.22 -1.96 3.45
CA VAL A 60 5.69 -0.61 3.42
C VAL A 60 6.85 0.34 3.68
N MET A 61 7.06 1.28 2.77
CA MET A 61 8.21 2.20 2.79
C MET A 61 7.74 3.65 2.73
N ALA A 62 8.47 4.55 3.36
CA ALA A 62 8.20 5.98 3.33
C ALA A 62 9.47 6.83 3.46
N LYS A 63 9.48 8.03 2.86
CA LYS A 63 10.55 9.03 2.98
C LYS A 63 10.03 10.46 2.79
N ILE A 64 10.73 11.44 3.35
CA ILE A 64 10.46 12.86 3.12
C ILE A 64 11.33 13.37 1.96
N GLY A 65 10.70 13.97 0.96
CA GLY A 65 11.35 14.52 -0.23
C GLY A 65 11.87 13.45 -1.20
N LYS A 66 12.24 13.89 -2.41
CA LYS A 66 12.73 12.99 -3.47
C LYS A 66 14.05 12.30 -3.10
N GLY A 67 14.96 13.01 -2.42
CA GLY A 67 16.25 12.49 -1.97
C GLY A 67 16.28 11.95 -0.53
N GLY A 68 15.13 11.82 0.13
CA GLY A 68 15.06 11.33 1.51
C GLY A 68 15.51 9.89 1.68
N LYS A 69 15.92 9.53 2.90
CA LYS A 69 16.18 8.14 3.29
C LYS A 69 14.86 7.42 3.56
N TYR A 70 14.75 6.18 3.08
CA TYR A 70 13.57 5.36 3.34
C TYR A 70 13.58 4.80 4.77
N SER A 71 12.46 4.96 5.46
CA SER A 71 12.04 4.11 6.55
C SER A 71 11.14 3.01 5.98
N HIS A 72 11.19 1.80 6.56
CA HIS A 72 10.38 0.68 6.08
C HIS A 72 9.95 -0.24 7.22
N LYS A 73 8.87 -0.97 6.99
CA LYS A 73 8.42 -2.10 7.81
C LYS A 73 7.88 -3.21 6.93
N SER A 74 8.24 -4.45 7.27
CA SER A 74 7.72 -5.63 6.60
C SER A 74 6.40 -6.09 7.22
N ALA A 75 5.56 -6.72 6.41
CA ALA A 75 4.35 -7.40 6.86
C ALA A 75 4.17 -8.72 6.11
N ALA A 76 3.96 -9.80 6.86
CA ALA A 76 3.47 -11.05 6.28
C ALA A 76 2.02 -10.86 5.81
N LEU A 77 1.68 -11.42 4.64
CA LEU A 77 0.32 -11.29 4.10
C LEU A 77 -0.65 -12.41 4.52
N ASP A 78 -0.11 -13.52 4.98
CA ASP A 78 -0.77 -14.82 5.12
C ASP A 78 -0.78 -15.32 6.58
N ALA A 79 -0.75 -14.41 7.56
CA ALA A 79 -0.77 -14.79 8.97
C ALA A 79 -1.97 -15.71 9.28
N PRO A 80 -1.82 -16.75 10.12
CA PRO A 80 -2.89 -17.73 10.42
C PRO A 80 -4.18 -17.10 10.97
N THR A 81 -4.09 -15.89 11.51
CA THR A 81 -5.21 -15.11 12.04
C THR A 81 -6.05 -14.42 10.97
N ARG A 82 -5.66 -14.49 9.69
CA ARG A 82 -6.35 -13.78 8.60
C ARG A 82 -7.43 -14.64 7.97
N THR A 83 -8.64 -14.09 7.97
CA THR A 83 -9.77 -14.68 7.27
C THR A 83 -9.76 -14.22 5.81
N PRO A 84 -10.00 -15.12 4.84
CA PRO A 84 -10.16 -14.72 3.44
C PRO A 84 -11.22 -13.64 3.24
N ASN A 85 -10.97 -12.74 2.28
CA ASN A 85 -11.80 -11.57 1.94
C ASN A 85 -11.98 -10.54 3.07
N GLN A 86 -11.40 -10.76 4.27
CA GLN A 86 -11.46 -9.80 5.35
C GLN A 86 -10.40 -8.72 5.17
N LYS A 87 -10.81 -7.45 5.28
CA LYS A 87 -9.89 -6.31 5.26
C LYS A 87 -9.06 -6.26 6.53
N PHE A 88 -7.78 -5.95 6.39
CA PHE A 88 -6.86 -5.69 7.48
C PHE A 88 -5.83 -4.63 7.07
N GLN A 89 -5.12 -4.07 8.05
CA GLN A 89 -4.10 -3.05 7.80
C GLN A 89 -2.70 -3.66 7.81
N VAL A 90 -1.83 -3.20 6.92
CA VAL A 90 -0.39 -3.50 6.94
C VAL A 90 0.45 -2.23 6.81
N PRO A 91 1.61 -2.14 7.49
CA PRO A 91 2.14 -3.11 8.44
C PRO A 91 1.49 -2.94 9.83
N VAL A 92 1.65 -3.95 10.69
CA VAL A 92 1.30 -3.88 12.12
C VAL A 92 2.57 -4.20 12.92
N PRO A 93 3.08 -3.28 13.76
CA PRO A 93 2.65 -1.89 13.94
C PRO A 93 2.89 -1.03 12.69
N LYS A 94 2.11 0.05 12.52
CA LYS A 94 2.16 0.96 11.36
C LYS A 94 3.53 1.61 11.20
N LEU A 95 3.88 2.00 9.97
CA LEU A 95 5.12 2.72 9.71
C LEU A 95 4.96 4.17 10.14
N GLU A 96 5.84 4.65 11.00
CA GLU A 96 5.85 6.04 11.43
C GLU A 96 6.98 6.82 10.76
N ILE A 97 6.73 8.08 10.40
CA ILE A 97 7.74 8.98 9.86
C ILE A 97 7.59 10.37 10.44
N SER A 98 8.72 10.97 10.81
CA SER A 98 8.77 12.35 11.31
C SER A 98 9.23 13.28 10.20
N VAL A 99 8.56 14.43 10.08
CA VAL A 99 8.92 15.49 9.14
C VAL A 99 9.78 16.52 9.88
N PRO A 100 11.02 16.79 9.46
CA PRO A 100 11.86 17.80 10.10
C PRO A 100 11.21 19.19 10.04
N GLU A 101 11.32 19.98 11.11
CA GLU A 101 10.70 21.32 11.24
C GLU A 101 11.16 22.31 10.15
N ASN A 102 12.42 22.22 9.73
CA ASN A 102 13.00 23.12 8.73
C ASN A 102 12.81 22.62 7.28
N THR A 103 11.88 21.69 7.05
CA THR A 103 11.61 21.21 5.69
C THR A 103 10.65 22.15 4.99
N GLU A 104 11.14 22.85 3.97
CA GLU A 104 10.28 23.68 3.11
C GLU A 104 9.40 22.80 2.23
N ASN A 105 8.09 23.06 2.23
CA ASN A 105 7.08 22.34 1.42
C ASN A 105 7.26 20.80 1.43
N PRO A 106 7.21 20.14 2.60
CA PRO A 106 7.57 18.74 2.69
C PRO A 106 6.56 17.86 1.94
N GLU A 107 7.07 17.01 1.06
CA GLU A 107 6.31 15.94 0.42
C GLU A 107 6.70 14.59 1.05
N LEU A 108 5.71 13.85 1.51
CA LEU A 108 5.88 12.46 1.94
C LEU A 108 5.70 11.54 0.74
N TYR A 109 6.73 10.75 0.43
CA TYR A 109 6.69 9.67 -0.56
C TYR A 109 6.51 8.36 0.18
N PHE A 110 5.60 7.50 -0.27
CA PHE A 110 5.32 6.22 0.37
C PHE A 110 4.94 5.15 -0.63
N GLY A 111 4.98 3.89 -0.22
CA GLY A 111 4.58 2.78 -1.07
C GLY A 111 4.50 1.42 -0.38
N LEU A 112 4.01 0.45 -1.12
CA LEU A 112 3.96 -0.97 -0.78
C LEU A 112 4.69 -1.77 -1.86
N TYR A 113 5.60 -2.64 -1.44
CA TYR A 113 6.52 -3.35 -2.32
C TYR A 113 6.55 -4.84 -1.98
N ASP A 114 6.49 -5.69 -2.99
CA ASP A 114 6.99 -7.07 -2.91
C ASP A 114 7.79 -7.32 -4.17
N VAL A 115 9.09 -7.28 -3.99
CA VAL A 115 10.09 -7.34 -5.03
C VAL A 115 11.08 -8.45 -4.63
N TRP A 116 11.46 -9.32 -5.57
CA TRP A 116 12.58 -10.27 -5.44
C TRP A 116 12.40 -11.61 -4.73
N ASN A 117 11.20 -12.21 -4.68
CA ASN A 117 11.06 -13.59 -4.18
C ASN A 117 10.77 -14.65 -5.26
N TRP A 118 10.76 -14.26 -6.55
CA TRP A 118 10.57 -15.14 -7.73
C TRP A 118 9.30 -16.01 -7.71
N LYS A 119 8.38 -15.76 -6.77
CA LYS A 119 7.11 -16.47 -6.64
C LYS A 119 6.01 -15.74 -7.41
N TRP A 120 5.23 -16.48 -8.18
CA TRP A 120 3.96 -16.02 -8.72
C TRP A 120 2.94 -15.87 -7.60
N LYS A 121 2.21 -14.74 -7.59
CA LYS A 121 1.21 -14.42 -6.58
C LYS A 121 -0.04 -13.83 -7.21
N GLY A 122 -1.16 -13.99 -6.52
CA GLY A 122 -2.44 -13.47 -6.95
C GLY A 122 -3.42 -13.31 -5.79
N GLY A 123 -4.51 -12.61 -6.02
CA GLY A 123 -5.62 -12.43 -5.08
C GLY A 123 -5.39 -11.43 -3.95
N LEU A 124 -4.32 -10.62 -3.98
CA LEU A 124 -4.20 -9.48 -3.07
C LEU A 124 -5.03 -8.31 -3.61
N VAL A 125 -5.94 -7.81 -2.79
CA VAL A 125 -6.77 -6.64 -3.06
C VAL A 125 -6.31 -5.48 -2.19
N ILE A 126 -6.01 -4.34 -2.80
CA ILE A 126 -5.62 -3.10 -2.13
C ILE A 126 -6.78 -2.12 -2.24
N TYR A 127 -7.33 -1.71 -1.10
CA TYR A 127 -8.47 -0.80 -1.04
C TYR A 127 -8.02 0.65 -0.86
N ASN A 128 -7.13 0.91 0.11
CA ASN A 128 -6.67 2.25 0.42
C ASN A 128 -5.19 2.27 0.78
N ALA A 129 -4.53 3.38 0.46
CA ALA A 129 -3.35 3.82 1.19
C ALA A 129 -3.77 4.85 2.24
N VAL A 130 -3.29 4.68 3.47
CA VAL A 130 -3.65 5.51 4.62
C VAL A 130 -2.42 6.25 5.10
N VAL A 131 -2.49 7.57 5.08
CA VAL A 131 -1.52 8.50 5.69
C VAL A 131 -2.26 9.30 6.76
N LYS A 132 -1.84 9.18 8.02
CA LYS A 132 -2.51 9.82 9.16
C LYS A 132 -1.52 10.60 10.01
N GLU A 133 -1.79 11.88 10.27
CA GLU A 133 -1.02 12.70 11.24
C GLU A 133 -1.26 12.17 12.67
N ILE A 134 -0.20 12.06 13.48
CA ILE A 134 -0.22 11.62 14.89
C ILE A 134 0.51 12.57 15.82
#